data_AF-A0A5E3X5U9-F1
#
_entry.id   AF-A0A5E3X5U9-F1
#
_cell.length_a   1.000
_cell.length_b   1.000
_cell.length_c   1.000
_cell.angle_alpha   90.00
_cell.angle_beta   90.00
_cell.angle_gamma   90.00
#
_symmetry.space_group_name_H-M   'P 1'
#
loop_
_entity.id
_entity.type
_entity.pdbx_description
1 polymer ?
#
loop_
_entity_poly.entity_id
_entity_poly.type
_entity_poly.pdbx_seq_one_letter_code
_entity_poly.pdbx_strand_id
1 'polypeptide(L)'
;MERPRSLNKSQDAAVAAILGSEFVRVILRSDPLFGDGYGAVSAWATQRKRQLFNEDPLFWSGILESEKKYYRQIVDRRFRNYYNALRVASLEGQAAANAGN
;
A
#
# COMPACT_ATOMS: atom_id res chain seq x y z
N MET A 1 19.13 -20.12 -3.05
CA MET A 1 18.69 -18.72 -3.27
C MET A 1 17.93 -18.26 -2.04
N GLU A 2 18.39 -17.20 -1.39
CA GLU A 2 17.68 -16.57 -0.28
C GLU A 2 16.46 -15.81 -0.79
N ARG A 3 15.35 -15.86 -0.04
CA ARG A 3 14.13 -15.12 -0.39
C ARG A 3 14.30 -13.67 0.06
N PRO A 4 13.98 -12.67 -0.79
CA PRO A 4 14.03 -11.28 -0.38
C PRO A 4 13.05 -11.06 0.79
N ARG A 5 13.55 -10.48 1.89
CA ARG A 5 12.75 -10.16 3.08
C ARG A 5 12.26 -8.71 3.10
N SER A 6 12.86 -7.84 2.31
CA SER A 6 12.54 -6.41 2.24
C SER A 6 12.80 -5.84 0.85
N LEU A 7 12.19 -4.69 0.58
CA LEU A 7 12.55 -3.84 -0.55
C LEU A 7 13.91 -3.18 -0.30
N ASN A 8 14.65 -2.87 -1.36
CA ASN A 8 15.79 -1.95 -1.24
C ASN A 8 15.30 -0.50 -1.02
N LYS A 9 16.21 0.41 -0.67
CA LYS A 9 15.86 1.80 -0.34
C LYS A 9 15.08 2.51 -1.47
N SER A 10 15.49 2.31 -2.72
CA SER A 10 14.86 2.95 -3.88
C SER A 10 13.45 2.40 -4.14
N GLN A 11 13.28 1.08 -4.06
CA GLN A 11 11.99 0.42 -4.18
C GLN A 11 11.05 0.83 -3.04
N ASP A 12 11.56 0.92 -1.82
CA ASP A 12 10.77 1.34 -0.67
C ASP A 12 10.29 2.78 -0.78
N ALA A 13 11.19 3.69 -1.22
CA ALA A 13 10.85 5.08 -1.48
C ALA A 13 9.79 5.21 -2.60
N ALA A 14 9.92 4.43 -3.68
CA ALA A 14 8.94 4.42 -4.77
C ALA A 14 7.55 3.96 -4.28
N VAL A 15 7.48 2.88 -3.50
CA VAL A 15 6.21 2.42 -2.90
C VAL A 15 5.66 3.46 -1.93
N ALA A 16 6.49 4.05 -1.07
CA ALA A 16 6.07 5.09 -0.14
C ALA A 16 5.48 6.32 -0.87
N ALA A 17 6.08 6.74 -1.98
CA ALA A 17 5.56 7.82 -2.81
C ALA A 17 4.17 7.49 -3.39
N ILE A 18 3.97 6.28 -3.91
CA ILE A 18 2.65 5.83 -4.40
C ILE A 18 1.62 5.84 -3.27
N LEU A 19 1.99 5.35 -2.09
CA LEU A 19 1.10 5.32 -0.92
C LEU A 19 0.66 6.73 -0.50
N GLY A 20 1.62 7.65 -0.37
CA GLY A 20 1.37 9.01 0.13
C GLY A 20 0.75 9.97 -0.89
N SER A 21 0.96 9.76 -2.19
CA SER A 21 0.49 10.70 -3.23
C SER A 21 -0.76 10.21 -3.97
N GLU A 22 -0.83 8.92 -4.28
CA GLU A 22 -1.92 8.34 -5.07
C GLU A 22 -2.91 7.61 -4.16
N PHE A 23 -2.42 6.66 -3.38
CA PHE A 23 -3.27 5.71 -2.66
C PHE A 23 -4.13 6.39 -1.59
N VAL A 24 -3.57 7.36 -0.86
CA VAL A 24 -4.35 8.14 0.13
C VAL A 24 -5.58 8.80 -0.49
N ARG A 25 -5.47 9.34 -1.71
CA ARG A 25 -6.60 9.98 -2.41
C ARG A 25 -7.66 8.97 -2.80
N VAL A 26 -7.23 7.76 -3.19
CA VAL A 26 -8.13 6.66 -3.51
C VAL A 26 -8.87 6.18 -2.26
N ILE A 27 -8.18 6.04 -1.13
CA ILE A 27 -8.81 5.72 0.15
C ILE A 27 -9.87 6.76 0.50
N LEU A 28 -9.52 8.04 0.52
CA LEU A 28 -10.45 9.11 0.90
C LEU A 28 -11.65 9.22 -0.04
N ARG A 29 -11.52 8.79 -1.30
CA ARG A 29 -12.63 8.77 -2.26
C ARG A 29 -13.50 7.52 -2.13
N SER A 30 -12.89 6.36 -1.91
CA SER A 30 -13.56 5.06 -1.96
C SER A 30 -14.08 4.59 -0.60
N ASP A 31 -13.40 4.94 0.48
CA ASP A 31 -13.79 4.60 1.85
C ASP A 31 -13.40 5.74 2.82
N PRO A 32 -14.08 6.90 2.75
CA PRO A 32 -13.74 8.09 3.54
C PRO A 32 -13.86 7.87 5.05
N LEU A 33 -14.66 6.90 5.48
CA LEU A 33 -14.91 6.59 6.89
C LEU A 33 -14.24 5.29 7.35
N PHE A 34 -13.48 4.63 6.47
CA PHE A 34 -12.82 3.35 6.73
C PHE A 34 -13.77 2.22 7.18
N GLY A 35 -15.01 2.23 6.72
CA GLY A 35 -16.06 1.28 7.10
C GLY A 35 -16.01 -0.04 6.32
N ASP A 36 -15.69 0.04 5.03
CA ASP A 36 -15.67 -1.10 4.10
C ASP A 36 -14.33 -1.85 4.14
N GLY A 37 -13.30 -1.23 4.71
CA GLY A 37 -11.99 -1.83 4.86
C GLY A 37 -11.20 -1.86 3.55
N TYR A 38 -10.10 -2.62 3.54
CA TYR A 38 -9.21 -2.68 2.38
C TYR A 38 -9.90 -3.18 1.09
N GLY A 39 -11.06 -3.85 1.22
CA GLY A 39 -11.89 -4.28 0.09
C GLY A 39 -12.25 -3.13 -0.86
N ALA A 40 -12.61 -1.96 -0.32
CA ALA A 40 -13.02 -0.78 -1.09
C ALA A 40 -11.94 -0.23 -2.04
N VAL A 41 -10.67 -0.49 -1.75
CA VAL A 41 -9.52 -0.03 -2.54
C VAL A 41 -8.75 -1.15 -3.23
N SER A 42 -9.17 -2.40 -3.03
CA SER A 42 -8.44 -3.60 -3.46
C SER A 42 -8.29 -3.71 -4.98
N ALA A 43 -9.31 -3.32 -5.75
CA ALA A 43 -9.28 -3.32 -7.21
C ALA A 43 -8.23 -2.34 -7.75
N TRP A 44 -8.26 -1.09 -7.25
CA TRP A 44 -7.28 -0.07 -7.63
C TRP A 44 -5.86 -0.48 -7.23
N ALA A 45 -5.67 -0.94 -5.99
CA ALA A 45 -4.36 -1.38 -5.51
C ALA A 45 -3.81 -2.54 -6.35
N THR A 46 -4.66 -3.48 -6.76
CA THR A 46 -4.27 -4.59 -7.63
C THR A 46 -3.79 -4.10 -9.00
N GLN A 47 -4.55 -3.21 -9.64
CA GLN A 47 -4.16 -2.62 -10.91
C GLN A 47 -2.84 -1.83 -10.80
N ARG A 48 -2.71 -0.97 -9.78
CA ARG A 48 -1.52 -0.13 -9.62
C ARG A 48 -0.27 -0.94 -9.32
N LYS A 49 -0.36 -1.96 -8.47
CA LYS A 49 0.75 -2.91 -8.23
C LYS A 49 1.14 -3.63 -9.53
N ARG A 50 0.17 -4.05 -10.35
CA ARG A 50 0.47 -4.68 -11.65
C ARG A 50 1.27 -3.74 -12.55
N GLN A 51 0.88 -2.46 -12.65
CA GLN A 51 1.64 -1.45 -13.39
C GLN A 51 3.04 -1.27 -12.83
N LEU A 52 3.18 -1.13 -11.50
CA LEU A 52 4.49 -1.02 -10.82
C LEU A 52 5.44 -2.15 -11.23
N PHE A 53 4.99 -3.41 -11.21
CA PHE A 53 5.84 -4.56 -11.55
C PHE A 53 6.10 -4.74 -13.05
N ASN A 54 5.35 -4.06 -13.92
CA ASN A 54 5.47 -4.20 -15.38
C ASN A 54 6.21 -3.02 -16.01
N GLU A 55 6.11 -1.83 -15.43
CA GLU A 55 6.54 -0.57 -16.04
C GLU A 55 7.72 0.07 -15.31
N ASP A 56 7.87 -0.15 -14.00
CA ASP A 56 8.91 0.52 -13.20
C ASP A 56 10.28 -0.20 -13.34
N PRO A 57 11.33 0.52 -13.80
CA PRO A 57 12.71 0.01 -13.85
C PRO A 57 13.16 -0.70 -12.58
N LEU A 58 12.80 -0.17 -11.40
CA LEU A 58 13.21 -0.69 -10.09
C LEU A 58 12.59 -2.05 -9.75
N PHE A 59 11.50 -2.42 -10.43
CA PHE A 59 10.74 -3.64 -10.16
C PHE A 59 10.77 -4.63 -11.34
N TRP A 60 11.12 -4.20 -12.55
CA TRP A 60 11.19 -5.10 -13.73
C TRP A 60 12.61 -5.59 -14.08
N SER A 61 13.66 -4.77 -13.96
CA SER A 61 14.99 -5.10 -14.53
C SER A 61 15.98 -5.69 -13.54
N GLY A 62 15.69 -5.64 -12.24
CA GLY A 62 16.60 -6.08 -11.17
C GLY A 62 16.10 -7.26 -10.34
N ILE A 63 14.93 -7.81 -10.65
CA ILE A 63 14.28 -8.87 -9.86
C ILE A 63 14.23 -10.15 -10.69
N LEU A 64 14.82 -11.24 -10.17
CA LEU A 64 14.71 -12.55 -10.78
C LEU A 64 13.24 -13.00 -10.83
N GLU A 65 12.83 -13.70 -11.88
CA GLU A 65 11.44 -14.16 -12.02
C GLU A 65 10.98 -15.01 -10.82
N SER A 66 11.89 -15.81 -10.27
CA SER A 66 11.68 -16.62 -9.06
C SER A 66 11.41 -15.80 -7.79
N GLU A 67 11.83 -14.53 -7.78
CA GLU A 67 11.71 -13.62 -6.63
C GLU A 67 10.49 -12.70 -6.73
N LYS A 68 9.95 -12.48 -7.95
CA LYS A 68 8.83 -11.57 -8.18
C LYS A 68 7.63 -11.85 -7.29
N LYS A 69 7.35 -13.12 -6.98
CA LYS A 69 6.28 -13.50 -6.03
C LYS A 69 6.49 -12.88 -4.64
N TYR A 70 7.71 -12.91 -4.11
CA TYR A 70 8.01 -12.39 -2.77
C TYR A 70 7.97 -10.87 -2.75
N TYR A 71 8.51 -10.20 -3.77
CA TYR A 71 8.38 -8.75 -3.90
C TYR A 71 6.91 -8.32 -3.99
N ARG A 72 6.08 -9.01 -4.78
CA ARG A 72 4.64 -8.75 -4.84
C ARG A 72 3.96 -8.88 -3.47
N GLN A 73 4.35 -9.87 -2.66
CA GLN A 73 3.83 -10.04 -1.30
C GLN A 73 4.27 -8.90 -0.36
N ILE A 74 5.54 -8.48 -0.44
CA ILE A 74 6.05 -7.36 0.37
C ILE A 74 5.29 -6.07 0.03
N VAL A 75 5.13 -5.77 -1.27
CA VAL A 75 4.38 -4.60 -1.73
C VAL A 75 2.90 -4.70 -1.31
N ASP A 76 2.24 -5.85 -1.46
CA ASP A 76 0.85 -6.02 -1.00
C ASP A 76 0.71 -5.72 0.50
N ARG A 77 1.65 -6.21 1.32
CA ARG A 77 1.68 -5.95 2.76
C ARG A 77 1.86 -4.47 3.05
N ARG A 78 2.70 -3.74 2.31
CA ARG A 78 2.87 -2.29 2.46
C ARG A 78 1.55 -1.53 2.25
N PHE A 79 0.80 -1.86 1.21
CA PHE A 79 -0.50 -1.21 0.96
C PHE A 79 -1.52 -1.50 2.06
N ARG A 80 -1.67 -2.76 2.48
CA ARG A 80 -2.58 -3.12 3.57
C ARG A 80 -2.21 -2.46 4.89
N ASN A 81 -0.92 -2.46 5.23
CA ASN A 81 -0.44 -1.82 6.45
C ASN A 81 -0.69 -0.32 6.44
N TYR A 82 -0.44 0.36 5.31
CA TYR A 82 -0.70 1.78 5.16
C TYR A 82 -2.19 2.11 5.34
N TYR A 83 -3.07 1.34 4.70
CA TYR A 83 -4.52 1.47 4.89
C TYR A 83 -4.92 1.31 6.36
N ASN A 84 -4.45 0.25 7.01
CA ASN A 84 -4.78 -0.04 8.40
C ASN A 84 -4.26 1.04 9.36
N ALA A 85 -3.08 1.60 9.10
CA ALA A 85 -2.53 2.68 9.91
C ALA A 85 -3.41 3.93 9.82
N LEU A 86 -3.85 4.32 8.62
CA LEU A 86 -4.76 5.45 8.45
C LEU A 86 -6.13 5.19 9.07
N ARG A 87 -6.66 3.97 8.94
CA ARG A 87 -7.92 3.57 9.58
C ARG A 87 -7.85 3.74 11.09
N VAL A 88 -6.80 3.22 11.73
CA VAL A 88 -6.61 3.34 13.19
C VAL A 88 -6.54 4.80 13.60
N ALA A 89 -5.71 5.61 12.93
CA ALA A 89 -5.59 7.04 13.22
C ALA A 89 -6.93 7.79 13.05
N SER A 90 -7.71 7.46 12.01
CA SER A 90 -9.03 8.05 11.78
C SER A 90 -10.02 7.69 12.90
N LEU A 91 -10.05 6.43 13.32
CA LEU A 91 -10.96 5.97 14.38
C LEU A 91 -10.57 6.56 15.75
N GLU A 92 -9.28 6.66 16.04
CA GLU A 92 -8.78 7.33 17.25
C GLU A 92 -9.15 8.83 17.27
N GLY A 93 -8.99 9.52 16.12
CA GLY A 93 -9.41 10.92 15.98
C GLY A 93 -10.91 11.13 16.18
N GLN A 94 -11.74 10.22 15.65
CA GLN A 94 -13.19 10.26 15.85
C GLN A 94 -13.59 9.98 17.30
N ALA A 95 -12.95 9.00 17.96
CA ALA A 95 -13.20 8.70 19.37
C ALA A 95 -12.85 9.89 20.28
N ALA A 96 -11.72 10.56 20.03
CA ALA A 96 -11.32 11.75 20.78
C ALA A 96 -12.29 12.93 20.59
N ALA A 97 -12.78 13.16 19.36
CA ALA A 97 -13.76 14.20 19.07
C ALA A 97 -15.11 13.94 19.77
N ASN A 98 -15.52 12.68 19.87
CA ASN A 98 -16.79 12.30 20.50
C ASN A 98 -16.74 12.29 22.04
N ALA A 99 -15.56 12.15 22.66
CA ALA A 99 -15.40 12.14 24.11
C ALA A 99 -15.24 13.54 24.75
N GLY A 100 -15.04 14.58 23.94
CA GLY A 100 -14.91 15.97 24.37
C GLY A 100 -16.22 16.76 24.42
N ASN A 101 -17.38 16.08 24.33
CA ASN A 101 -18.71 16.69 24.25
C ASN A 101 -19.60 16.20 25.40
#